data_AF-A0A4Q6G5U8-F1
#
_entry.id   AF-A0A4Q6G5U8-F1
#
_cell.length_a   1.000
_cell.length_b   1.000
_cell.length_c   1.000
_cell.angle_alpha   90.00
_cell.angle_beta   90.00
_cell.angle_gamma   90.00
#
_symmetry.space_group_name_H-M   'P 1'
#
loop_
_entity.id
_entity.type
_entity.pdbx_description
1 polymer ?
#
loop_
_entity_poly.entity_id
_entity_poly.type
_entity_poly.pdbx_seq_one_letter_code
_entity_poly.pdbx_strand_id
1 'polypeptide(L)'
;MSETKETFGVGFRPQHYNWVTTHRPAEVDVFEIVSENFMGVGGRPRFFLEKLRADYPLLMHGVSLSIGSKGPFDMLYLKKLKELTHIIQPQMISDHLSWGRLSERNSHDLLPIVYSKANLDEIAAKVSYLQDYLGQKFYLENPSAYVAFQGSEYDEAGFFAELLQRTGAGILLDLNNLFVNFKNLGQDPEHFLRALRPESVGYFHLAGHSVQNEVLIDTHDQPVPDSVWSIYKKAREFFPGIPSVVEWDGNIPEFEVLLAESEKARSFARGLEPKFAALPKIETPSITIRPVSESGVYEQFFDEIVRTFRMSEDGTKNLRQDLPVSAHIGLTVYNHAFFLRLEELMMDIYPGLAIVCEEEGFRYLLTQYLDFHPPIGSSLKDVASSFPTFLKENDAIDYDFGVPLKLLGDLASLEHARSEAYVAEDSASTLSPKVLSEFTPALWETTKFHTTQNARLVTCDFAVLPTLLELDKKEVSAPPEEILSHYLIYRHNYATEEVVLDDREAKLLEAFASGATLMSACDAVNEKGIGYYDNETISYVASKIMHWAGQGLISA
;
A
#
# COMPACT_ATOMS: atom_id res chain seq x y z
N MET A 1 34.95 3.60 -25.48
CA MET A 1 33.51 3.42 -25.24
C MET A 1 33.40 3.00 -23.80
N SER A 2 32.77 3.82 -22.95
CA SER A 2 32.47 3.42 -21.57
C SER A 2 31.49 2.26 -21.67
N GLU A 3 31.84 1.08 -21.15
CA GLU A 3 30.82 0.06 -20.86
C GLU A 3 29.76 0.73 -19.99
N THR A 4 28.55 0.92 -20.52
CA THR A 4 27.41 1.27 -19.68
C THR A 4 27.17 0.09 -18.77
N LYS A 5 27.52 0.23 -17.49
CA LYS A 5 27.23 -0.76 -16.46
C LYS A 5 25.70 -1.00 -16.47
N GLU A 6 25.29 -2.21 -16.80
CA GLU A 6 23.88 -2.59 -16.75
C GLU A 6 23.39 -2.60 -15.29
N THR A 7 22.16 -2.13 -15.09
CA THR A 7 21.55 -1.97 -13.75
C THR A 7 20.57 -3.11 -13.50
N PHE A 8 20.75 -3.81 -12.39
CA PHE A 8 19.81 -4.84 -11.92
C PHE A 8 19.36 -4.54 -10.50
N GLY A 9 18.05 -4.61 -10.29
CA GLY A 9 17.43 -4.25 -9.04
C GLY A 9 16.44 -5.29 -8.55
N VAL A 10 15.91 -5.01 -7.37
CA VAL A 10 14.86 -5.78 -6.71
C VAL A 10 13.90 -4.84 -5.97
N GLY A 11 12.65 -5.27 -5.80
CA GLY A 11 11.70 -4.60 -4.93
C GLY A 11 12.16 -4.60 -3.46
N PHE A 12 11.97 -3.49 -2.76
CA PHE A 12 12.21 -3.37 -1.32
C PHE A 12 10.89 -3.49 -0.56
N ARG A 13 10.72 -4.61 0.16
CA ARG A 13 9.52 -4.92 0.94
C ARG A 13 9.80 -4.93 2.45
N PRO A 14 8.81 -4.67 3.32
CA PRO A 14 8.99 -4.60 4.78
C PRO A 14 9.76 -5.76 5.41
N GLN A 15 9.55 -6.97 4.89
CA GLN A 15 10.19 -8.22 5.32
C GLN A 15 11.72 -8.15 5.20
N HIS A 16 12.24 -7.37 4.24
CA HIS A 16 13.68 -7.26 3.97
C HIS A 16 14.36 -6.07 4.66
N TYR A 17 13.61 -5.21 5.34
CA TYR A 17 14.13 -3.95 5.91
C TYR A 17 15.39 -4.14 6.77
N ASN A 18 15.32 -5.06 7.74
CA ASN A 18 16.43 -5.35 8.63
C ASN A 18 17.61 -5.99 7.88
N TRP A 19 17.34 -6.96 7.03
CA TRP A 19 18.39 -7.72 6.32
C TRP A 19 19.18 -6.78 5.40
N VAL A 20 18.51 -6.00 4.55
CA VAL A 20 19.15 -5.11 3.56
C VAL A 20 19.97 -4.03 4.23
N THR A 21 19.42 -3.38 5.25
CA THR A 21 20.15 -2.29 5.94
C THR A 21 21.30 -2.79 6.83
N THR A 22 21.31 -4.07 7.20
CA THR A 22 22.41 -4.71 7.93
C THR A 22 23.51 -5.19 7.00
N HIS A 23 23.14 -5.91 5.94
CA HIS A 23 24.11 -6.58 5.06
C HIS A 23 24.63 -5.70 3.93
N ARG A 24 23.82 -4.73 3.47
CA ARG A 24 24.18 -3.82 2.36
C ARG A 24 24.69 -4.60 1.13
N PRO A 25 23.84 -5.41 0.49
CA PRO A 25 24.23 -6.22 -0.66
C PRO A 25 24.81 -5.35 -1.77
N ALA A 26 26.03 -5.63 -2.21
CA ALA A 26 26.72 -4.86 -3.25
C ALA A 26 26.29 -5.28 -4.67
N GLU A 27 25.61 -6.42 -4.77
CA GLU A 27 25.09 -7.05 -5.97
C GLU A 27 23.83 -6.37 -6.51
N VAL A 28 23.13 -5.58 -5.67
CA VAL A 28 21.94 -4.81 -6.06
C VAL A 28 22.37 -3.42 -6.50
N ASP A 29 22.08 -3.08 -7.75
CA ASP A 29 22.44 -1.78 -8.33
C ASP A 29 21.40 -0.69 -8.04
N VAL A 30 20.13 -1.08 -7.83
CA VAL A 30 19.01 -0.18 -7.54
C VAL A 30 17.92 -0.91 -6.75
N PHE A 31 17.23 -0.20 -5.86
CA PHE A 31 16.01 -0.70 -5.22
C PHE A 31 14.78 0.04 -5.73
N GLU A 32 13.69 -0.68 -5.88
CA GLU A 32 12.39 -0.08 -6.12
C GLU A 32 11.53 -0.11 -4.86
N ILE A 33 10.87 1.00 -4.56
CA ILE A 33 9.88 1.09 -3.49
C ILE A 33 8.47 1.27 -4.06
N VAL A 34 7.48 0.74 -3.34
CA VAL A 34 6.07 1.11 -3.56
C VAL A 34 5.82 2.45 -2.88
N SER A 35 5.47 3.47 -3.65
CA SER A 35 5.40 4.87 -3.21
C SER A 35 4.43 5.05 -2.05
N GLU A 36 3.25 4.42 -2.13
CA GLU A 36 2.18 4.48 -1.14
C GLU A 36 2.60 3.95 0.24
N ASN A 37 3.56 3.02 0.30
CA ASN A 37 4.08 2.50 1.56
C ASN A 37 4.90 3.54 2.34
N PHE A 38 5.30 4.64 1.69
CA PHE A 38 6.12 5.71 2.27
C PHE A 38 5.49 7.10 2.18
N MET A 39 4.29 7.24 1.58
CA MET A 39 3.56 8.51 1.51
C MET A 39 2.86 8.84 2.82
N GLY A 40 3.20 9.99 3.42
CA GLY A 40 2.52 10.48 4.63
C GLY A 40 2.66 9.55 5.84
N VAL A 41 3.73 8.75 5.89
CA VAL A 41 4.06 7.90 7.03
C VAL A 41 5.43 8.28 7.59
N GLY A 42 5.55 8.23 8.92
CA GLY A 42 6.79 8.48 9.64
C GLY A 42 7.44 7.19 10.13
N GLY A 43 8.07 7.27 11.29
CA GLY A 43 8.43 6.10 12.09
C GLY A 43 9.31 5.07 11.39
N ARG A 44 8.94 3.79 11.54
CA ARG A 44 9.75 2.67 11.07
C ARG A 44 9.90 2.66 9.53
N PRO A 45 8.84 2.79 8.72
CA PRO A 45 9.00 2.89 7.25
C PRO A 45 9.94 4.03 6.85
N ARG A 46 9.75 5.23 7.42
CA ARG A 46 10.59 6.40 7.13
C ARG A 46 12.06 6.16 7.46
N PHE A 47 12.35 5.58 8.62
CA PHE A 47 13.71 5.26 9.06
C PHE A 47 14.44 4.31 8.10
N PHE A 48 13.78 3.23 7.70
CA PHE A 48 14.40 2.27 6.76
C PHE A 48 14.57 2.86 5.36
N LEU A 49 13.62 3.69 4.91
CA LEU A 49 13.74 4.41 3.65
C LEU A 49 14.95 5.35 3.62
N GLU A 50 15.16 6.13 4.68
CA GLU A 50 16.31 7.05 4.78
C GLU A 50 17.64 6.28 4.78
N LYS A 51 17.71 5.15 5.50
CA LYS A 51 18.88 4.26 5.47
C LYS A 51 19.13 3.71 4.07
N LEU A 52 18.09 3.19 3.42
CA LEU A 52 18.21 2.62 2.08
C LEU A 52 18.67 3.68 1.08
N ARG A 53 18.08 4.88 1.12
CA ARG A 53 18.44 6.00 0.24
C ARG A 53 19.88 6.49 0.45
N ALA A 54 20.43 6.36 1.66
CA ALA A 54 21.81 6.73 1.93
C ALA A 54 22.81 5.82 1.21
N ASP A 55 22.45 4.55 1.02
CA ASP A 55 23.34 3.51 0.48
C ASP A 55 23.06 3.19 -1.01
N TYR A 56 21.84 3.41 -1.51
CA TYR A 56 21.41 2.99 -2.86
C TYR A 56 20.64 4.06 -3.66
N PRO A 57 20.75 4.06 -5.00
CA PRO A 57 19.77 4.70 -5.87
C PRO A 57 18.41 4.03 -5.74
N LEU A 58 17.33 4.82 -5.83
CA LEU A 58 15.96 4.33 -5.68
C LEU A 58 15.10 4.65 -6.90
N LEU A 59 14.20 3.72 -7.21
CA LEU A 59 13.04 3.90 -8.10
C LEU A 59 11.79 3.99 -7.24
N MET A 60 10.83 4.79 -7.70
CA MET A 60 9.51 4.86 -7.10
C MET A 60 8.51 4.27 -8.08
N HIS A 61 7.75 3.29 -7.63
CA HIS A 61 6.63 2.72 -8.37
C HIS A 61 5.34 2.93 -7.57
N GLY A 62 4.27 3.37 -8.21
CA GLY A 62 2.98 3.69 -7.60
C GLY A 62 1.91 2.69 -8.01
N VAL A 63 0.97 2.44 -7.09
CA VAL A 63 -0.15 1.51 -7.29
C VAL A 63 -1.51 2.19 -7.12
N SER A 64 -1.57 3.52 -7.03
CA SER A 64 -2.80 4.24 -6.66
C SER A 64 -3.02 5.58 -7.36
N LEU A 65 -2.14 6.04 -8.25
CA LEU A 65 -2.33 7.31 -8.98
C LEU A 65 -3.63 7.33 -9.80
N SER A 66 -4.00 6.19 -10.38
CA SER A 66 -5.27 6.00 -11.09
C SER A 66 -5.44 6.98 -12.27
N ILE A 67 -4.41 7.10 -13.10
CA ILE A 67 -4.33 8.15 -14.13
C ILE A 67 -5.45 8.07 -15.18
N GLY A 68 -5.98 6.86 -15.41
CA GLY A 68 -7.09 6.57 -16.31
C GLY A 68 -8.48 6.88 -15.74
N SER A 69 -8.61 7.18 -14.45
CA SER A 69 -9.89 7.57 -13.85
C SER A 69 -10.41 8.88 -14.45
N LYS A 70 -11.72 9.07 -14.51
CA LYS A 70 -12.31 10.33 -15.01
C LYS A 70 -12.17 11.47 -14.00
N GLY A 71 -12.00 12.70 -14.50
CA GLY A 71 -11.96 13.90 -13.67
C GLY A 71 -10.57 14.26 -13.12
N PRO A 72 -10.47 15.28 -12.24
CA PRO A 72 -9.19 15.80 -11.76
C PRO A 72 -8.45 14.82 -10.85
N PHE A 73 -7.13 15.01 -10.71
CA PHE A 73 -6.32 14.28 -9.73
C PHE A 73 -6.77 14.53 -8.29
N ASP A 74 -6.53 13.54 -7.41
CA ASP A 74 -6.52 13.77 -5.97
C ASP A 74 -5.27 14.60 -5.62
N MET A 75 -5.50 15.89 -5.32
CA MET A 75 -4.40 16.82 -5.04
C MET A 75 -3.72 16.54 -3.69
N LEU A 76 -4.39 15.86 -2.75
CA LEU A 76 -3.76 15.43 -1.50
C LEU A 76 -2.77 14.29 -1.77
N TYR A 77 -3.17 13.32 -2.58
CA TYR A 77 -2.28 12.26 -3.05
C TYR A 77 -1.06 12.85 -3.80
N LEU A 78 -1.27 13.72 -4.78
CA LEU A 78 -0.16 14.34 -5.53
C LEU A 78 0.80 15.14 -4.64
N LYS A 79 0.27 15.84 -3.64
CA LYS A 79 1.10 16.56 -2.66
C LYS A 79 2.00 15.59 -1.88
N LYS A 80 1.44 14.49 -1.34
CA LYS A 80 2.20 13.46 -0.62
C LYS A 80 3.24 12.79 -1.52
N LEU A 81 2.88 12.46 -2.76
CA LEU A 81 3.80 11.93 -3.75
C LEU A 81 4.98 12.90 -3.96
N LYS A 82 4.70 14.18 -4.24
CA LYS A 82 5.75 15.20 -4.47
C LYS A 82 6.63 15.45 -3.25
N GLU A 83 6.08 15.40 -2.05
CA GLU A 83 6.88 15.46 -0.82
C GLU A 83 7.85 14.28 -0.73
N LEU A 84 7.37 13.07 -1.03
CA LEU A 84 8.20 11.87 -1.07
C LEU A 84 9.28 11.93 -2.16
N THR A 85 8.99 12.48 -3.35
CA THR A 85 10.00 12.64 -4.41
C THR A 85 11.09 13.63 -4.03
N HIS A 86 10.78 14.70 -3.30
CA HIS A 86 11.80 15.64 -2.82
C HIS A 86 12.73 15.00 -1.80
N ILE A 87 12.17 14.14 -0.95
CA ILE A 87 12.87 13.42 0.09
C ILE A 87 13.81 12.35 -0.50
N ILE A 88 13.29 11.55 -1.44
CA ILE A 88 13.99 10.40 -1.99
C ILE A 88 14.85 10.79 -3.18
N GLN A 89 14.46 11.78 -3.98
CA GLN A 89 15.11 12.09 -5.25
C GLN A 89 15.28 10.82 -6.12
N PRO A 90 14.17 10.12 -6.45
CA PRO A 90 14.23 8.86 -7.18
C PRO A 90 14.80 9.07 -8.59
N GLN A 91 15.42 8.04 -9.16
CA GLN A 91 15.91 8.09 -10.54
C GLN A 91 14.76 8.07 -11.55
N MET A 92 13.70 7.33 -11.25
CA MET A 92 12.48 7.26 -12.06
C MET A 92 11.27 7.13 -11.13
N ILE A 93 10.13 7.63 -11.61
CA ILE A 93 8.84 7.50 -10.95
C ILE A 93 7.87 6.92 -11.96
N SER A 94 7.23 5.81 -11.60
CA SER A 94 6.24 5.12 -12.41
C SER A 94 4.93 4.89 -11.65
N ASP A 95 3.86 4.67 -12.40
CA ASP A 95 2.59 4.10 -11.94
C ASP A 95 1.89 3.49 -13.16
N HIS A 96 0.79 2.77 -12.93
CA HIS A 96 0.07 2.02 -13.93
C HIS A 96 -0.78 2.90 -14.85
N LEU A 97 -0.90 2.48 -16.11
CA LEU A 97 -1.94 2.97 -17.00
C LEU A 97 -3.28 2.28 -16.68
N SER A 98 -3.84 2.60 -15.52
CA SER A 98 -5.09 2.01 -15.03
C SER A 98 -6.04 3.07 -14.47
N TRP A 99 -7.26 2.65 -14.17
CA TRP A 99 -8.18 3.42 -13.34
C TRP A 99 -8.62 2.57 -12.15
N GLY A 100 -9.12 3.22 -11.13
CA GLY A 100 -9.58 2.55 -9.90
C GLY A 100 -10.52 3.44 -9.09
N ARG A 101 -10.50 4.75 -9.35
CA ARG A 101 -11.41 5.72 -8.74
C ARG A 101 -12.56 6.08 -9.66
N LEU A 102 -13.75 6.12 -9.10
CA LEU A 102 -14.98 6.56 -9.73
C LEU A 102 -15.76 7.47 -8.78
N SER A 103 -15.67 8.78 -8.99
CA SER A 103 -16.15 9.80 -8.05
C SER A 103 -15.50 9.61 -6.67
N GLU A 104 -16.30 9.34 -5.62
CA GLU A 104 -15.82 9.11 -4.24
C GLU A 104 -15.46 7.65 -3.95
N ARG A 105 -15.77 6.72 -4.89
CA ARG A 105 -15.54 5.28 -4.73
C ARG A 105 -14.18 4.88 -5.30
N ASN A 106 -13.52 3.90 -4.68
CA ASN A 106 -12.23 3.38 -5.11
C ASN A 106 -12.22 1.84 -5.06
N SER A 107 -11.77 1.19 -6.14
CA SER A 107 -11.60 -0.26 -6.18
C SER A 107 -10.30 -0.71 -5.53
N HIS A 108 -9.33 0.20 -5.38
CA HIS A 108 -7.96 -0.13 -4.97
C HIS A 108 -7.32 -1.23 -5.85
N ASP A 109 -7.82 -1.32 -7.09
CA ASP A 109 -7.39 -2.24 -8.14
C ASP A 109 -7.03 -1.45 -9.39
N LEU A 110 -6.20 -2.05 -10.23
CA LEU A 110 -5.69 -1.55 -11.48
C LEU A 110 -6.65 -1.97 -12.60
N LEU A 111 -7.77 -1.26 -12.72
CA LEU A 111 -8.80 -1.60 -13.68
C LEU A 111 -8.38 -1.19 -15.11
N PRO A 112 -8.73 -2.00 -16.12
CA PRO A 112 -8.34 -1.76 -17.50
C PRO A 112 -9.10 -0.58 -18.07
N ILE A 113 -8.44 0.24 -18.88
CA ILE A 113 -9.06 1.38 -19.54
C ILE A 113 -9.69 1.00 -20.89
N VAL A 114 -10.60 1.83 -21.40
CA VAL A 114 -10.99 1.78 -22.82
C VAL A 114 -9.88 2.46 -23.64
N TYR A 115 -9.27 1.76 -24.60
CA TYR A 115 -8.26 2.34 -25.48
C TYR A 115 -8.90 3.17 -26.61
N SER A 116 -9.61 4.26 -26.27
CA SER A 116 -10.27 5.18 -27.20
C SER A 116 -9.47 6.46 -27.42
N LYS A 117 -9.78 7.20 -28.48
CA LYS A 117 -9.15 8.51 -28.74
C LYS A 117 -9.49 9.53 -27.65
N ALA A 118 -10.70 9.47 -27.10
CA ALA A 118 -11.13 10.35 -26.01
C ALA A 118 -10.31 10.10 -24.73
N ASN A 119 -10.13 8.84 -24.32
CA ASN A 119 -9.29 8.49 -23.19
C ASN A 119 -7.82 8.84 -23.42
N LEU A 120 -7.31 8.62 -24.64
CA LEU A 120 -5.95 9.02 -24.99
C LEU A 120 -5.72 10.52 -24.82
N ASP A 121 -6.67 11.37 -25.27
CA ASP A 121 -6.55 12.82 -25.16
C ASP A 121 -6.61 13.28 -23.68
N GLU A 122 -7.50 12.70 -22.87
CA GLU A 122 -7.61 13.01 -21.44
C GLU A 122 -6.37 12.55 -20.65
N ILE A 123 -5.91 11.32 -20.87
CA ILE A 123 -4.74 10.76 -20.18
C ILE A 123 -3.48 11.50 -20.61
N ALA A 124 -3.31 11.85 -21.89
CA ALA A 124 -2.15 12.63 -22.33
C ALA A 124 -2.07 14.00 -21.65
N ALA A 125 -3.21 14.68 -21.45
CA ALA A 125 -3.26 15.94 -20.72
C ALA A 125 -2.86 15.76 -19.24
N LYS A 126 -3.33 14.67 -18.61
CA LYS A 126 -2.98 14.30 -17.23
C LYS A 126 -1.50 13.96 -17.05
N VAL A 127 -0.93 13.17 -17.96
CA VAL A 127 0.50 12.85 -17.95
C VAL A 127 1.33 14.12 -18.06
N SER A 128 0.97 15.02 -18.98
CA SER A 128 1.67 16.30 -19.15
C SER A 128 1.62 17.14 -17.88
N TYR A 129 0.42 17.29 -17.29
CA TYR A 129 0.25 17.98 -16.01
C TYR A 129 1.07 17.36 -14.88
N LEU A 130 1.07 16.02 -14.77
CA LEU A 130 1.79 15.31 -13.71
C LEU A 130 3.30 15.51 -13.82
N GLN A 131 3.86 15.40 -15.04
CA GLN A 131 5.28 15.64 -15.27
C GLN A 131 5.67 17.08 -14.92
N ASP A 132 4.86 18.07 -15.31
CA ASP A 132 5.07 19.47 -14.93
C ASP A 132 4.99 19.67 -13.41
N TYR A 133 4.02 19.02 -12.75
CA TYR A 133 3.82 19.10 -11.32
C TYR A 133 4.98 18.47 -10.53
N LEU A 134 5.45 17.29 -10.94
CA LEU A 134 6.58 16.59 -10.32
C LEU A 134 7.94 17.17 -10.70
N GLY A 135 8.01 17.89 -11.82
CA GLY A 135 9.24 18.48 -12.35
C GLY A 135 10.21 17.46 -12.96
N GLN A 136 9.73 16.27 -13.34
CA GLN A 136 10.54 15.20 -13.92
C GLN A 136 9.71 14.30 -14.85
N LYS A 137 10.41 13.50 -15.68
CA LYS A 137 9.78 12.52 -16.57
C LYS A 137 9.06 11.45 -15.75
N PHE A 138 7.83 11.15 -16.14
CA PHE A 138 7.02 10.11 -15.52
C PHE A 138 6.99 8.86 -16.43
N TYR A 139 6.88 7.68 -15.83
CA TYR A 139 6.85 6.41 -16.52
C TYR A 139 5.49 5.73 -16.30
N LEU A 140 4.88 5.24 -17.36
CA LEU A 140 3.62 4.49 -17.27
C LEU A 140 3.91 3.00 -17.38
N GLU A 141 3.24 2.18 -16.59
CA GLU A 141 3.31 0.73 -16.73
C GLU A 141 2.14 0.16 -17.50
N ASN A 142 2.40 -0.87 -18.32
CA ASN A 142 1.38 -1.72 -18.94
C ASN A 142 0.77 -2.68 -17.90
N PRO A 143 -0.51 -2.52 -17.53
CA PRO A 143 -1.12 -3.39 -16.52
C PRO A 143 -1.46 -4.77 -17.09
N SER A 144 -1.56 -5.75 -16.20
CA SER A 144 -2.31 -6.98 -16.51
C SER A 144 -3.81 -6.67 -16.67
N ALA A 145 -4.45 -7.33 -17.65
CA ALA A 145 -5.87 -7.16 -17.92
C ALA A 145 -6.55 -8.51 -18.13
N TYR A 146 -7.77 -8.63 -17.58
CA TYR A 146 -8.58 -9.85 -17.65
C TYR A 146 -9.83 -9.67 -18.52
N VAL A 147 -10.11 -8.42 -18.94
CA VAL A 147 -11.16 -8.08 -19.89
C VAL A 147 -10.65 -7.05 -20.90
N ALA A 148 -11.30 -6.95 -22.06
CA ALA A 148 -11.09 -5.84 -22.99
C ALA A 148 -12.43 -5.23 -23.42
N PHE A 149 -12.47 -3.93 -23.72
CA PHE A 149 -13.70 -3.22 -24.07
C PHE A 149 -13.94 -3.19 -25.59
N GLN A 150 -15.21 -3.35 -26.00
CA GLN A 150 -15.62 -3.26 -27.41
C GLN A 150 -15.43 -1.86 -28.01
N GLY A 151 -15.44 -0.81 -27.18
CA GLY A 151 -15.27 0.58 -27.60
C GLY A 151 -13.81 1.01 -27.84
N SER A 152 -12.85 0.08 -27.80
CA SER A 152 -11.44 0.39 -28.01
C SER A 152 -11.15 0.67 -29.50
N GLU A 153 -10.54 1.81 -29.79
CA GLU A 153 -10.11 2.24 -31.12
C GLU A 153 -8.66 1.84 -31.42
N TYR A 154 -7.86 1.68 -30.36
CA TYR A 154 -6.49 1.23 -30.39
C TYR A 154 -6.39 -0.16 -29.74
N ASP A 155 -5.39 -0.95 -30.14
CA ASP A 155 -4.85 -1.96 -29.24
C ASP A 155 -3.94 -1.30 -28.21
N GLU A 156 -3.54 -2.06 -27.19
CA GLU A 156 -2.72 -1.57 -26.09
C GLU A 156 -1.37 -1.01 -26.60
N ALA A 157 -0.72 -1.72 -27.52
CA ALA A 157 0.56 -1.32 -28.11
C ALA A 157 0.46 0.03 -28.84
N GLY A 158 -0.56 0.20 -29.68
CA GLY A 158 -0.83 1.45 -30.40
C GLY A 158 -1.20 2.60 -29.46
N PHE A 159 -1.96 2.32 -28.39
CA PHE A 159 -2.32 3.32 -27.39
C PHE A 159 -1.07 3.83 -26.65
N PHE A 160 -0.20 2.93 -26.17
CA PHE A 160 1.06 3.31 -25.53
C PHE A 160 1.98 4.07 -26.48
N ALA A 161 2.19 3.57 -27.70
CA ALA A 161 3.08 4.23 -28.66
C ALA A 161 2.66 5.69 -28.92
N GLU A 162 1.37 5.93 -29.13
CA GLU A 162 0.82 7.27 -29.35
C GLU A 162 0.88 8.14 -28.08
N LEU A 163 0.54 7.59 -26.90
CA LEU A 163 0.59 8.31 -25.63
C LEU A 163 2.01 8.78 -25.28
N LEU A 164 2.99 7.89 -25.39
CA LEU A 164 4.40 8.20 -25.12
C LEU A 164 4.96 9.19 -26.15
N GLN A 165 4.53 9.10 -27.42
CA GLN A 165 4.92 10.06 -28.44
C GLN A 165 4.41 11.48 -28.15
N ARG A 166 3.16 11.62 -27.68
CA ARG A 166 2.55 12.93 -27.42
C ARG A 166 3.07 13.61 -26.17
N THR A 167 3.37 12.83 -25.13
CA THR A 167 3.63 13.35 -23.78
C THR A 167 5.11 13.39 -23.42
N GLY A 168 5.94 12.63 -24.14
CA GLY A 168 7.35 12.45 -23.79
C GLY A 168 7.57 11.58 -22.53
N ALA A 169 6.51 11.01 -21.96
CA ALA A 169 6.60 10.05 -20.87
C ALA A 169 7.39 8.80 -21.27
N GLY A 170 7.84 8.06 -20.27
CA GLY A 170 8.47 6.76 -20.47
C GLY A 170 7.51 5.61 -20.17
N ILE A 171 7.99 4.40 -20.39
CA ILE A 171 7.32 3.16 -20.01
C ILE A 171 8.19 2.37 -19.03
N LEU A 172 7.59 1.99 -17.91
CA LEU A 172 8.01 0.81 -17.15
C LEU A 172 7.40 -0.37 -17.88
N LEU A 173 8.21 -1.22 -18.50
CA LEU A 173 7.68 -2.32 -19.30
C LEU A 173 7.68 -3.59 -18.46
N ASP A 174 6.52 -3.95 -17.93
CA ASP A 174 6.35 -5.21 -17.22
C ASP A 174 6.15 -6.36 -18.23
N LEU A 175 7.09 -7.30 -18.20
CA LEU A 175 7.12 -8.43 -19.11
C LEU A 175 6.24 -9.61 -18.66
N ASN A 176 5.92 -9.67 -17.37
CA ASN A 176 4.94 -10.59 -16.83
C ASN A 176 3.54 -10.21 -17.32
N ASN A 177 3.16 -8.94 -17.24
CA ASN A 177 1.91 -8.36 -17.71
C ASN A 177 1.73 -8.57 -19.21
N LEU A 178 2.78 -8.39 -20.02
CA LEU A 178 2.72 -8.76 -21.44
C LEU A 178 2.38 -10.24 -21.66
N PHE A 179 2.94 -11.14 -20.85
CA PHE A 179 2.66 -12.58 -20.97
C PHE A 179 1.24 -12.93 -20.49
N VAL A 180 0.79 -12.35 -19.39
CA VAL A 180 -0.57 -12.48 -18.86
C VAL A 180 -1.57 -12.01 -19.90
N ASN A 181 -1.38 -10.82 -20.47
CA ASN A 181 -2.23 -10.24 -21.51
C ASN A 181 -2.22 -11.09 -22.80
N PHE A 182 -1.08 -11.66 -23.18
CA PHE A 182 -1.02 -12.61 -24.29
C PHE A 182 -1.88 -13.85 -24.05
N LYS A 183 -1.81 -14.44 -22.87
CA LYS A 183 -2.55 -15.66 -22.55
C LYS A 183 -4.03 -15.43 -22.35
N ASN A 184 -4.40 -14.35 -21.67
CA ASN A 184 -5.78 -14.07 -21.33
C ASN A 184 -6.55 -13.36 -22.46
N LEU A 185 -5.90 -12.42 -23.17
CA LEU A 185 -6.53 -11.55 -24.16
C LEU A 185 -6.05 -11.82 -25.60
N GLY A 186 -5.02 -12.63 -25.80
CA GLY A 186 -4.48 -12.96 -27.13
C GLY A 186 -3.61 -11.85 -27.74
N GLN A 187 -3.13 -10.90 -26.93
CA GLN A 187 -2.31 -9.78 -27.39
C GLN A 187 -0.85 -10.21 -27.62
N ASP A 188 -0.31 -10.01 -28.82
CA ASP A 188 1.07 -10.44 -29.15
C ASP A 188 2.13 -9.57 -28.43
N PRO A 189 2.95 -10.15 -27.54
CA PRO A 189 4.01 -9.41 -26.86
C PRO A 189 5.03 -8.80 -27.82
N GLU A 190 5.33 -9.47 -28.93
CA GLU A 190 6.34 -8.99 -29.88
C GLU A 190 5.82 -7.80 -30.72
N HIS A 191 4.50 -7.75 -30.95
CA HIS A 191 3.85 -6.57 -31.51
C HIS A 191 4.02 -5.36 -30.57
N PHE A 192 3.80 -5.56 -29.26
CA PHE A 192 4.00 -4.50 -28.26
C PHE A 192 5.44 -3.99 -28.24
N LEU A 193 6.42 -4.89 -28.18
CA LEU A 193 7.85 -4.54 -28.22
C LEU A 193 8.21 -3.74 -29.49
N ARG A 194 7.66 -4.10 -30.65
CA ARG A 194 7.92 -3.39 -31.92
C ARG A 194 7.29 -2.01 -32.00
N ALA A 195 6.19 -1.77 -31.28
CA ALA A 195 5.49 -0.49 -31.29
C ALA A 195 6.23 0.60 -30.50
N LEU A 196 7.05 0.22 -29.51
CA LEU A 196 7.75 1.15 -28.64
C LEU A 196 9.04 1.67 -29.28
N ARG A 197 9.37 2.94 -28.95
CA ARG A 197 10.67 3.52 -29.28
C ARG A 197 11.67 3.17 -28.18
N PRO A 198 12.92 2.77 -28.49
CA PRO A 198 13.90 2.42 -27.47
C PRO A 198 14.11 3.50 -26.41
N GLU A 199 14.04 4.78 -26.78
CA GLU A 199 14.25 5.91 -25.86
C GLU A 199 13.07 6.16 -24.91
N SER A 200 11.91 5.54 -25.17
CA SER A 200 10.76 5.60 -24.25
C SER A 200 10.83 4.55 -23.14
N VAL A 201 11.58 3.46 -23.31
CA VAL A 201 11.65 2.39 -22.32
C VAL A 201 12.57 2.81 -21.17
N GLY A 202 12.01 2.87 -19.95
CA GLY A 202 12.72 3.26 -18.74
C GLY A 202 13.43 2.10 -18.08
N TYR A 203 12.67 1.10 -17.67
CA TYR A 203 13.15 -0.12 -17.04
C TYR A 203 12.14 -1.26 -17.23
N PHE A 204 12.59 -2.49 -16.98
CA PHE A 204 11.75 -3.69 -17.02
C PHE A 204 11.37 -4.13 -15.62
N HIS A 205 10.13 -4.61 -15.49
CA HIS A 205 9.76 -5.51 -14.42
C HIS A 205 9.80 -6.96 -14.87
N LEU A 206 10.17 -7.81 -13.93
CA LEU A 206 10.25 -9.25 -14.04
C LEU A 206 9.61 -9.85 -12.81
N ALA A 207 8.48 -10.53 -12.99
CA ALA A 207 7.71 -11.10 -11.90
C ALA A 207 7.13 -12.47 -12.25
N GLY A 208 6.60 -13.15 -11.23
CA GLY A 208 5.83 -14.39 -11.37
C GLY A 208 4.33 -14.17 -11.45
N HIS A 209 3.62 -15.16 -11.98
CA HIS A 209 2.16 -15.19 -12.02
C HIS A 209 1.64 -16.56 -11.59
N SER A 210 0.37 -16.60 -11.20
CA SER A 210 -0.34 -17.79 -10.79
C SER A 210 -1.35 -18.21 -11.86
N VAL A 211 -1.74 -19.48 -11.85
CA VAL A 211 -2.79 -20.00 -12.74
C VAL A 211 -4.01 -20.35 -11.89
N GLN A 212 -5.16 -19.74 -12.17
CA GLN A 212 -6.42 -20.04 -11.50
C GLN A 212 -7.51 -20.27 -12.54
N ASN A 213 -8.14 -21.45 -12.53
CA ASN A 213 -9.21 -21.81 -13.47
C ASN A 213 -8.87 -21.49 -14.94
N GLU A 214 -7.64 -21.84 -15.36
CA GLU A 214 -7.08 -21.57 -16.70
C GLU A 214 -6.81 -20.09 -17.04
N VAL A 215 -7.02 -19.17 -16.10
CA VAL A 215 -6.65 -17.76 -16.20
C VAL A 215 -5.28 -17.56 -15.56
N LEU A 216 -4.39 -16.83 -16.23
CA LEU A 216 -3.18 -16.35 -15.57
C LEU A 216 -3.51 -15.12 -14.74
N ILE A 217 -3.17 -15.13 -13.46
CA ILE A 217 -3.40 -14.03 -12.53
C ILE A 217 -2.05 -13.44 -12.13
N ASP A 218 -1.97 -12.14 -12.31
CA ASP A 218 -0.83 -11.32 -11.97
C ASP A 218 -0.70 -11.18 -10.45
N THR A 219 0.08 -12.07 -9.84
CA THR A 219 0.15 -12.25 -8.38
C THR A 219 1.50 -11.84 -7.81
N HIS A 220 2.55 -11.81 -8.63
CA HIS A 220 3.90 -11.41 -8.24
C HIS A 220 4.38 -12.17 -6.99
N ASP A 221 3.98 -13.43 -6.82
CA ASP A 221 4.17 -14.17 -5.58
C ASP A 221 5.09 -15.39 -5.72
N GLN A 222 5.68 -15.56 -6.91
CA GLN A 222 6.45 -16.72 -7.31
C GLN A 222 7.67 -16.34 -8.15
N PRO A 223 8.67 -17.25 -8.29
CA PRO A 223 9.81 -17.02 -9.16
C PRO A 223 9.39 -16.68 -10.59
N VAL A 224 10.21 -15.87 -11.27
CA VAL A 224 9.99 -15.50 -12.68
C VAL A 224 10.01 -16.76 -13.55
N PRO A 225 8.92 -17.07 -14.29
CA PRO A 225 8.83 -18.32 -15.06
C PRO A 225 9.58 -18.24 -16.39
N ASP A 226 9.90 -19.40 -16.97
CA ASP A 226 10.62 -19.52 -18.25
C ASP A 226 9.92 -18.78 -19.42
N SER A 227 8.60 -18.66 -19.36
CA SER A 227 7.80 -17.90 -20.32
C SER A 227 8.16 -16.42 -20.31
N VAL A 228 8.29 -15.82 -19.12
CA VAL A 228 8.66 -14.42 -18.93
C VAL A 228 10.13 -14.22 -19.28
N TRP A 229 11.02 -15.14 -18.88
CA TRP A 229 12.44 -15.11 -19.31
C TRP A 229 12.62 -15.15 -20.82
N SER A 230 11.73 -15.85 -21.54
CA SER A 230 11.75 -15.90 -23.00
C SER A 230 11.36 -14.56 -23.62
N ILE A 231 10.39 -13.84 -23.04
CA ILE A 231 10.04 -12.47 -23.44
C ILE A 231 11.17 -11.50 -23.06
N TYR A 232 11.78 -11.65 -21.88
CA TYR A 232 12.91 -10.84 -21.45
C TYR A 232 14.06 -10.87 -22.46
N LYS A 233 14.48 -12.05 -22.91
CA LYS A 233 15.52 -12.17 -23.94
C LYS A 233 15.17 -11.39 -25.20
N LYS A 234 13.93 -11.49 -25.68
CA LYS A 234 13.47 -10.72 -26.85
C LYS A 234 13.48 -9.21 -26.55
N ALA A 235 12.93 -8.78 -25.42
CA ALA A 235 12.90 -7.38 -25.02
C ALA A 235 14.32 -6.78 -24.96
N ARG A 236 15.32 -7.54 -24.48
CA ARG A 236 16.74 -7.14 -24.49
C ARG A 236 17.33 -6.99 -25.90
N GLU A 237 16.85 -7.75 -26.89
CA GLU A 237 17.26 -7.55 -28.29
C GLU A 237 16.75 -6.21 -28.84
N PHE A 238 15.53 -5.80 -28.47
CA PHE A 238 14.96 -4.50 -28.86
C PHE A 238 15.54 -3.33 -28.06
N PHE A 239 15.78 -3.53 -26.77
CA PHE A 239 16.15 -2.49 -25.82
C PHE A 239 17.36 -2.93 -24.98
N PRO A 240 18.57 -2.93 -25.58
CA PRO A 240 19.79 -3.31 -24.87
C PRO A 240 20.12 -2.29 -23.76
N GLY A 241 20.62 -2.77 -22.63
CA GLY A 241 21.09 -1.92 -21.53
C GLY A 241 20.02 -1.32 -20.61
N ILE A 242 18.73 -1.58 -20.86
CA ILE A 242 17.63 -1.10 -20.01
C ILE A 242 17.71 -1.73 -18.60
N PRO A 243 17.58 -0.96 -17.49
CA PRO A 243 17.53 -1.52 -16.14
C PRO A 243 16.46 -2.61 -16.00
N SER A 244 16.72 -3.63 -15.19
CA SER A 244 15.76 -4.72 -14.93
C SER A 244 15.58 -4.91 -13.43
N VAL A 245 14.34 -4.87 -12.97
CA VAL A 245 13.97 -5.02 -11.56
C VAL A 245 13.13 -6.28 -11.43
N VAL A 246 13.49 -7.13 -10.48
CA VAL A 246 12.63 -8.26 -10.08
C VAL A 246 11.61 -7.75 -9.08
N GLU A 247 10.34 -7.90 -9.43
CA GLU A 247 9.21 -7.55 -8.57
C GLU A 247 8.64 -8.82 -7.92
N TRP A 248 8.35 -8.69 -6.62
CA TRP A 248 7.80 -9.77 -5.79
C TRP A 248 6.97 -9.15 -4.66
N ASP A 249 5.66 -9.38 -4.67
CA ASP A 249 4.66 -8.72 -3.82
C ASP A 249 3.89 -9.66 -2.90
N GLY A 250 3.61 -10.88 -3.35
CA GLY A 250 3.01 -11.93 -2.52
C GLY A 250 4.04 -12.93 -2.03
N ASN A 251 3.75 -13.66 -0.94
CA ASN A 251 4.61 -14.76 -0.47
C ASN A 251 6.11 -14.40 -0.43
N ILE A 252 6.43 -13.20 0.09
CA ILE A 252 7.75 -12.58 0.01
C ILE A 252 8.83 -13.55 0.50
N PRO A 253 9.79 -13.96 -0.36
CA PRO A 253 10.80 -14.95 0.02
C PRO A 253 11.92 -14.30 0.84
N GLU A 254 12.82 -15.12 1.35
CA GLU A 254 14.10 -14.63 1.89
C GLU A 254 14.87 -13.82 0.83
N PHE A 255 15.61 -12.80 1.28
CA PHE A 255 16.23 -11.83 0.38
C PHE A 255 17.20 -12.47 -0.63
N GLU A 256 17.91 -13.51 -0.21
CA GLU A 256 18.85 -14.25 -1.05
C GLU A 256 18.16 -14.94 -2.24
N VAL A 257 16.90 -15.34 -2.10
CA VAL A 257 16.10 -15.92 -3.20
C VAL A 257 15.75 -14.84 -4.21
N LEU A 258 15.31 -13.67 -3.74
CA LEU A 258 15.01 -12.51 -4.57
C LEU A 258 16.26 -12.03 -5.33
N LEU A 259 17.41 -11.98 -4.64
CA LEU A 259 18.69 -11.64 -5.26
C LEU A 259 19.09 -12.66 -6.34
N ALA A 260 18.85 -13.95 -6.11
CA ALA A 260 19.15 -14.98 -7.10
C ALA A 260 18.36 -14.81 -8.41
N GLU A 261 17.09 -14.36 -8.35
CA GLU A 261 16.32 -14.03 -9.56
C GLU A 261 16.91 -12.81 -10.29
N SER A 262 17.35 -11.78 -9.56
CA SER A 262 18.02 -10.62 -10.15
C SER A 262 19.33 -11.00 -10.86
N GLU A 263 20.09 -11.93 -10.28
CA GLU A 263 21.30 -12.48 -10.91
C GLU A 263 21.02 -13.35 -12.15
N LYS A 264 19.84 -13.98 -12.25
CA LYS A 264 19.39 -14.62 -13.50
C LYS A 264 19.15 -13.58 -14.59
N ALA A 265 18.51 -12.46 -14.27
CA ALA A 265 18.33 -11.36 -15.23
C ALA A 265 19.70 -10.85 -15.73
N ARG A 266 20.65 -10.65 -14.80
CA ARG A 266 22.04 -10.30 -15.13
C ARG A 266 22.69 -11.32 -16.06
N SER A 267 22.46 -12.61 -15.81
CA SER A 267 23.01 -13.70 -16.62
C SER A 267 22.41 -13.73 -18.03
N PHE A 268 21.12 -13.46 -18.19
CA PHE A 268 20.46 -13.38 -19.50
C PHE A 268 20.88 -12.16 -20.32
N ALA A 269 21.28 -11.07 -19.67
CA ALA A 269 21.74 -9.87 -20.34
C ALA A 269 23.19 -9.98 -20.90
N ARG A 270 24.03 -10.85 -20.31
CA ARG A 270 25.44 -11.03 -20.72
C ARG A 270 25.56 -11.45 -22.19
N GLY A 271 26.35 -10.70 -22.95
CA GLY A 271 26.74 -11.07 -24.32
C GLY A 271 25.69 -10.79 -25.40
N LEU A 272 24.64 -10.02 -25.08
CA LEU A 272 23.69 -9.52 -26.07
C LEU A 272 24.26 -8.27 -26.75
N GLU A 273 24.53 -8.37 -28.06
CA GLU A 273 24.95 -7.24 -28.90
C GLU A 273 23.73 -6.46 -29.41
N PRO A 274 23.79 -5.13 -29.53
CA PRO A 274 22.68 -4.32 -30.04
C PRO A 274 22.30 -4.71 -31.47
N LYS A 275 21.08 -5.18 -31.68
CA LYS A 275 20.49 -5.32 -33.02
C LYS A 275 19.63 -4.09 -33.31
N PHE A 276 20.21 -3.09 -33.97
CA PHE A 276 19.44 -1.99 -34.53
C PHE A 276 18.64 -2.49 -35.75
N ALA A 277 17.38 -2.86 -35.54
CA ALA A 277 16.42 -3.03 -36.63
C ALA A 277 15.74 -1.70 -36.94
N ALA A 278 15.64 -1.36 -38.23
CA ALA A 278 14.88 -0.20 -38.66
C ALA A 278 13.39 -0.37 -38.31
N LEU A 279 12.79 0.68 -37.75
CA LEU A 279 11.37 0.74 -37.41
C LEU A 279 10.50 0.43 -38.65
N PRO A 280 9.68 -0.64 -38.65
CA PRO A 280 8.66 -0.77 -39.68
C PRO A 280 7.61 0.34 -39.50
N LYS A 281 7.12 0.88 -40.61
CA LYS A 281 5.90 1.73 -40.57
C LYS A 281 4.77 0.87 -40.04
N ILE A 282 4.16 1.31 -38.93
CA ILE A 282 3.01 0.65 -38.31
C ILE A 282 1.83 0.75 -39.28
N GLU A 283 1.37 -0.39 -39.78
CA GLU A 283 0.00 -0.51 -40.28
C GLU A 283 -0.90 -0.75 -39.07
N THR A 284 -1.80 0.18 -38.80
CA THR A 284 -2.83 0.02 -37.77
C THR A 284 -3.70 -1.18 -38.13
N PRO A 285 -3.82 -2.22 -37.30
CA PRO A 285 -4.73 -3.32 -37.57
C PRO A 285 -6.16 -2.77 -37.68
N SER A 286 -6.90 -3.24 -38.68
CA SER A 286 -8.29 -2.87 -38.92
C SER A 286 -9.20 -3.55 -37.87
N ILE A 287 -9.28 -2.94 -36.69
CA ILE A 287 -10.27 -3.31 -35.67
C ILE A 287 -11.65 -2.89 -36.17
N THR A 288 -12.63 -3.80 -36.12
CA THR A 288 -14.02 -3.47 -36.45
C THR A 288 -14.61 -2.64 -35.31
N ILE A 289 -14.66 -1.32 -35.50
CA ILE A 289 -15.15 -0.36 -34.52
C ILE A 289 -16.69 -0.46 -34.45
N ARG A 290 -17.22 -0.72 -33.25
CA ARG A 290 -18.63 -0.46 -32.93
C ARG A 290 -18.69 0.78 -32.05
N PRO A 291 -19.38 1.86 -32.46
CA PRO A 291 -19.54 3.02 -31.60
C PRO A 291 -20.39 2.63 -30.38
N VAL A 292 -19.79 2.71 -29.20
CA VAL A 292 -20.48 2.59 -27.91
C VAL A 292 -20.41 3.96 -27.23
N SER A 293 -21.51 4.45 -26.68
CA SER A 293 -21.52 5.66 -25.87
C SER A 293 -20.68 5.43 -24.61
N GLU A 294 -19.57 6.17 -24.45
CA GLU A 294 -18.66 6.03 -23.30
C GLU A 294 -19.32 6.41 -21.95
N SER A 295 -20.44 7.12 -21.98
CA SER A 295 -21.20 7.51 -20.78
C SER A 295 -21.66 6.27 -20.00
N GLY A 296 -21.12 6.04 -18.80
CA GLY A 296 -21.58 4.98 -17.92
C GLY A 296 -20.81 3.65 -18.01
N VAL A 297 -19.77 3.54 -18.86
CA VAL A 297 -19.03 2.27 -19.04
C VAL A 297 -18.24 1.91 -17.78
N TYR A 298 -17.49 2.88 -17.22
CA TYR A 298 -16.75 2.67 -15.97
C TYR A 298 -17.69 2.55 -14.77
N GLU A 299 -18.79 3.31 -14.74
CA GLU A 299 -19.82 3.18 -13.72
C GLU A 299 -20.41 1.77 -13.69
N GLN A 300 -20.81 1.25 -14.85
CA GLN A 300 -21.35 -0.10 -14.95
C GLN A 300 -20.30 -1.16 -14.58
N PHE A 301 -19.05 -1.00 -15.04
CA PHE A 301 -17.99 -1.95 -14.73
C PHE A 301 -17.67 -1.98 -13.23
N PHE A 302 -17.59 -0.81 -12.60
CA PHE A 302 -17.34 -0.67 -11.17
C PHE A 302 -18.48 -1.30 -10.35
N ASP A 303 -19.73 -1.05 -10.74
CA ASP A 303 -20.89 -1.64 -10.05
C ASP A 303 -20.90 -3.17 -10.15
N GLU A 304 -20.42 -3.77 -11.25
CA GLU A 304 -20.29 -5.23 -11.37
C GLU A 304 -19.12 -5.80 -10.54
N ILE A 305 -18.03 -5.05 -10.36
CA ILE A 305 -16.91 -5.45 -9.50
C ILE A 305 -17.32 -5.42 -8.02
N VAL A 306 -18.04 -4.38 -7.59
CA VAL A 306 -18.37 -4.20 -6.16
C VAL A 306 -19.60 -5.02 -5.74
N ARG A 307 -20.42 -5.51 -6.67
CA ARG A 307 -21.59 -6.34 -6.34
C ARG A 307 -21.19 -7.70 -5.75
N THR A 308 -21.77 -8.00 -4.60
CA THR A 308 -21.66 -9.28 -3.90
C THR A 308 -22.24 -10.41 -4.77
N PHE A 309 -21.37 -11.29 -5.30
CA PHE A 309 -21.63 -12.64 -5.85
C PHE A 309 -22.79 -12.86 -6.85
N ARG A 310 -23.41 -11.82 -7.41
CA ARG A 310 -24.43 -11.94 -8.47
C ARG A 310 -24.20 -10.92 -9.57
N MET A 311 -23.39 -11.32 -10.55
CA MET A 311 -23.23 -10.60 -11.80
C MET A 311 -24.57 -10.54 -12.56
N SER A 312 -24.89 -9.40 -13.16
CA SER A 312 -26.06 -9.30 -14.03
C SER A 312 -25.78 -9.85 -15.43
N GLU A 313 -26.81 -10.36 -16.14
CA GLU A 313 -26.67 -10.77 -17.56
C GLU A 313 -26.20 -9.61 -18.46
N ASP A 314 -26.44 -8.36 -18.05
CA ASP A 314 -26.03 -7.14 -18.76
C ASP A 314 -24.57 -6.70 -18.45
N GLY A 315 -23.90 -7.31 -17.46
CA GLY A 315 -22.60 -6.87 -16.93
C GLY A 315 -21.45 -6.94 -17.94
N THR A 316 -21.55 -7.80 -18.96
CA THR A 316 -20.50 -8.01 -19.96
C THR A 316 -20.77 -7.31 -21.30
N LYS A 317 -21.87 -6.57 -21.44
CA LYS A 317 -22.36 -6.06 -22.73
C LYS A 317 -21.35 -5.19 -23.48
N ASN A 318 -20.51 -4.45 -22.75
CA ASN A 318 -19.48 -3.55 -23.30
C ASN A 318 -18.10 -4.21 -23.44
N LEU A 319 -17.98 -5.49 -23.07
CA LEU A 319 -16.74 -6.25 -23.09
C LEU A 319 -16.66 -7.14 -24.34
N ARG A 320 -15.44 -7.32 -24.85
CA ARG A 320 -15.11 -8.26 -25.92
C ARG A 320 -15.41 -9.69 -25.43
N GLN A 321 -16.05 -10.48 -26.28
CA GLN A 321 -16.47 -11.85 -25.96
C GLN A 321 -15.60 -12.91 -26.64
N ASP A 322 -14.83 -12.49 -27.64
CA ASP A 322 -14.00 -13.30 -28.53
C ASP A 322 -12.53 -13.31 -28.09
N LEU A 323 -12.30 -13.51 -26.79
CA LEU A 323 -10.99 -13.55 -26.17
C LEU A 323 -10.70 -14.96 -25.61
N PRO A 324 -9.42 -15.34 -25.44
CA PRO A 324 -9.06 -16.61 -24.81
C PRO A 324 -9.74 -16.82 -23.45
N VAL A 325 -9.74 -15.78 -22.60
CA VAL A 325 -10.51 -15.73 -21.36
C VAL A 325 -11.81 -14.97 -21.61
N SER A 326 -12.95 -15.61 -21.31
CA SER A 326 -14.25 -14.97 -21.48
C SER A 326 -14.42 -13.75 -20.57
N ALA A 327 -15.16 -12.74 -21.02
CA ALA A 327 -15.42 -11.53 -20.24
C ALA A 327 -16.03 -11.79 -18.85
N HIS A 328 -16.86 -12.84 -18.73
CA HIS A 328 -17.44 -13.23 -17.45
C HIS A 328 -16.38 -13.71 -16.47
N ILE A 329 -15.52 -14.64 -16.90
CA ILE A 329 -14.39 -15.13 -16.08
C ILE A 329 -13.45 -13.97 -15.74
N GLY A 330 -13.12 -13.12 -16.71
CA GLY A 330 -12.26 -11.97 -16.47
C GLY A 330 -12.81 -10.99 -15.43
N LEU A 331 -14.12 -10.73 -15.44
CA LEU A 331 -14.77 -9.92 -14.41
C LEU A 331 -14.71 -10.56 -13.02
N THR A 332 -14.80 -11.88 -12.91
CA THR A 332 -14.69 -12.57 -11.61
C THR A 332 -13.32 -12.40 -10.98
N VAL A 333 -12.26 -12.21 -11.79
CA VAL A 333 -10.92 -11.90 -11.27
C VAL A 333 -10.92 -10.57 -10.52
N TYR A 334 -11.46 -9.50 -11.12
CA TYR A 334 -11.53 -8.19 -10.47
C TYR A 334 -12.46 -8.20 -9.24
N ASN A 335 -13.61 -8.89 -9.33
CA ASN A 335 -14.52 -9.04 -8.19
C ASN A 335 -13.82 -9.74 -7.01
N HIS A 336 -13.17 -10.87 -7.25
CA HIS A 336 -12.43 -11.59 -6.20
C HIS A 336 -11.26 -10.77 -5.67
N ALA A 337 -10.47 -10.12 -6.55
CA ALA A 337 -9.30 -9.34 -6.14
C ALA A 337 -9.66 -8.12 -5.28
N PHE A 338 -10.84 -7.52 -5.49
CA PHE A 338 -11.36 -6.45 -4.64
C PHE A 338 -11.58 -6.93 -3.19
N PHE A 339 -12.27 -8.06 -3.02
CA PHE A 339 -12.55 -8.61 -1.69
C PHE A 339 -11.29 -9.19 -1.02
N LEU A 340 -10.45 -9.90 -1.77
CA LEU A 340 -9.20 -10.46 -1.25
C LEU A 340 -8.27 -9.37 -0.71
N ARG A 341 -8.11 -8.24 -1.42
CA ARG A 341 -7.29 -7.12 -0.94
C ARG A 341 -7.80 -6.50 0.36
N LEU A 342 -9.13 -6.36 0.49
CA LEU A 342 -9.73 -5.89 1.73
C LEU A 342 -9.52 -6.89 2.85
N GLU A 343 -9.65 -8.18 2.56
CA GLU A 343 -9.41 -9.25 3.52
C GLU A 343 -7.96 -9.28 3.99
N GLU A 344 -7.00 -9.28 3.07
CA GLU A 344 -5.55 -9.26 3.35
C GLU A 344 -5.14 -8.03 4.17
N LEU A 345 -5.58 -6.83 3.77
CA LEU A 345 -5.34 -5.60 4.54
C LEU A 345 -5.87 -5.73 5.98
N MET A 346 -7.10 -6.23 6.13
CA MET A 346 -7.73 -6.35 7.43
C MET A 346 -7.01 -7.41 8.28
N MET A 347 -6.53 -8.50 7.69
CA MET A 347 -5.71 -9.50 8.38
C MET A 347 -4.33 -8.95 8.77
N ASP A 348 -3.72 -8.09 7.96
CA ASP A 348 -2.45 -7.42 8.29
C ASP A 348 -2.59 -6.44 9.46
N ILE A 349 -3.73 -5.77 9.57
CA ILE A 349 -4.03 -4.84 10.67
C ILE A 349 -4.50 -5.60 11.92
N TYR A 350 -5.21 -6.72 11.76
CA TYR A 350 -5.85 -7.50 12.83
C TYR A 350 -5.45 -9.00 12.80
N PRO A 351 -4.15 -9.35 12.85
CA PRO A 351 -3.70 -10.73 12.69
C PRO A 351 -4.16 -11.66 13.81
N GLY A 352 -4.13 -11.20 15.06
CA GLY A 352 -4.61 -11.93 16.23
C GLY A 352 -6.10 -12.17 16.16
N LEU A 353 -6.88 -11.16 15.76
CA LEU A 353 -8.31 -11.31 15.51
C LEU A 353 -8.61 -12.35 14.42
N ALA A 354 -7.86 -12.33 13.31
CA ALA A 354 -8.03 -13.30 12.22
C ALA A 354 -7.75 -14.74 12.70
N ILE A 355 -6.78 -14.94 13.60
CA ILE A 355 -6.51 -16.25 14.22
C ILE A 355 -7.69 -16.68 15.10
N VAL A 356 -8.23 -15.79 15.94
CA VAL A 356 -9.33 -16.11 16.87
C VAL A 356 -10.64 -16.39 16.13
N CYS A 357 -10.94 -15.62 15.08
CA CYS A 357 -12.17 -15.79 14.31
C CYS A 357 -12.13 -16.96 13.32
N GLU A 358 -10.93 -17.51 13.07
CA GLU A 358 -10.66 -18.42 11.95
C GLU A 358 -11.02 -17.78 10.58
N GLU A 359 -10.67 -18.44 9.49
CA GLU A 359 -10.82 -17.88 8.13
C GLU A 359 -12.30 -17.58 7.80
N GLU A 360 -13.21 -18.51 8.10
CA GLU A 360 -14.64 -18.38 7.78
C GLU A 360 -15.30 -17.27 8.63
N GLY A 361 -15.01 -17.23 9.93
CA GLY A 361 -15.57 -16.23 10.83
C GLY A 361 -15.03 -14.83 10.54
N PHE A 362 -13.73 -14.68 10.25
CA PHE A 362 -13.16 -13.39 9.90
C PHE A 362 -13.76 -12.83 8.60
N ARG A 363 -13.89 -13.67 7.58
CA ARG A 363 -14.53 -13.30 6.30
C ARG A 363 -16.01 -12.92 6.48
N TYR A 364 -16.73 -13.63 7.36
CA TYR A 364 -18.10 -13.27 7.71
C TYR A 364 -18.17 -11.87 8.35
N LEU A 365 -17.34 -11.59 9.36
CA LEU A 365 -17.27 -10.27 10.01
C LEU A 365 -16.95 -9.15 9.02
N LEU A 366 -15.96 -9.36 8.17
CA LEU A 366 -15.57 -8.39 7.16
C LEU A 366 -16.73 -8.09 6.21
N THR A 367 -17.44 -9.12 5.76
CA THR A 367 -18.62 -8.95 4.90
C THR A 367 -19.71 -8.12 5.59
N GLN A 368 -20.02 -8.44 6.86
CA GLN A 368 -21.01 -7.67 7.62
C GLN A 368 -20.57 -6.22 7.86
N TYR A 369 -19.27 -5.99 8.06
CA TYR A 369 -18.71 -4.66 8.28
C TYR A 369 -18.79 -3.79 7.01
N LEU A 370 -18.42 -4.35 5.86
CA LEU A 370 -18.40 -3.63 4.58
C LEU A 370 -19.80 -3.20 4.11
N ASP A 371 -20.87 -3.85 4.57
CA ASP A 371 -22.25 -3.41 4.31
C ASP A 371 -22.56 -2.04 4.95
N PHE A 372 -21.89 -1.68 6.05
CA PHE A 372 -22.07 -0.40 6.75
C PHE A 372 -20.91 0.58 6.52
N HIS A 373 -19.71 0.07 6.24
CA HIS A 373 -18.48 0.84 6.09
C HIS A 373 -17.75 0.51 4.77
N PRO A 374 -18.35 0.79 3.61
CA PRO A 374 -17.70 0.52 2.33
C PRO A 374 -16.43 1.38 2.16
N PRO A 375 -15.41 0.90 1.42
CA PRO A 375 -14.22 1.68 1.11
C PRO A 375 -14.57 2.97 0.35
N ILE A 376 -14.15 4.10 0.92
CA ILE A 376 -14.30 5.44 0.35
C ILE A 376 -12.92 6.12 0.39
N GLY A 377 -12.60 6.89 -0.65
CA GLY A 377 -11.36 7.67 -0.70
C GLY A 377 -10.13 6.91 -1.25
N SER A 378 -8.94 7.47 -1.06
CA SER A 378 -7.69 6.96 -1.65
C SER A 378 -6.90 6.00 -0.76
N SER A 379 -7.20 5.91 0.54
CA SER A 379 -6.51 5.00 1.46
C SER A 379 -7.40 3.85 1.91
N LEU A 380 -6.96 2.63 1.64
CA LEU A 380 -7.58 1.42 2.17
C LEU A 380 -7.54 1.37 3.70
N LYS A 381 -6.53 1.99 4.34
CA LYS A 381 -6.35 1.98 5.80
C LYS A 381 -7.53 2.62 6.54
N ASP A 382 -8.20 3.57 5.91
CA ASP A 382 -9.35 4.25 6.51
C ASP A 382 -10.52 3.28 6.74
N VAL A 383 -10.61 2.22 5.92
CA VAL A 383 -11.60 1.13 6.09
C VAL A 383 -11.41 0.43 7.42
N ALA A 384 -10.19 0.26 7.91
CA ALA A 384 -9.96 -0.45 9.16
C ALA A 384 -10.39 0.36 10.40
N SER A 385 -10.41 1.69 10.32
CA SER A 385 -10.55 2.59 11.49
C SER A 385 -11.81 2.36 12.33
N SER A 386 -12.94 2.02 11.71
CA SER A 386 -14.22 1.83 12.42
C SER A 386 -14.48 0.38 12.83
N PHE A 387 -13.59 -0.55 12.47
CA PHE A 387 -13.78 -1.97 12.74
C PHE A 387 -13.81 -2.34 14.23
N PRO A 388 -12.93 -1.81 15.10
CA PRO A 388 -13.00 -2.10 16.54
C PRO A 388 -14.31 -1.63 17.17
N THR A 389 -14.77 -0.42 16.83
CA THR A 389 -16.04 0.13 17.31
C THR A 389 -17.23 -0.67 16.81
N PHE A 390 -17.22 -1.06 15.52
CA PHE A 390 -18.25 -1.92 14.94
C PHE A 390 -18.43 -3.23 15.71
N LEU A 391 -17.33 -3.90 16.08
CA LEU A 391 -17.40 -5.14 16.85
C LEU A 391 -17.92 -4.91 18.29
N LYS A 392 -17.62 -3.76 18.90
CA LYS A 392 -18.07 -3.45 20.27
C LYS A 392 -19.56 -3.08 20.36
N GLU A 393 -20.09 -2.46 19.31
CA GLU A 393 -21.43 -1.86 19.31
C GLU A 393 -22.48 -2.67 18.55
N ASN A 394 -22.07 -3.65 17.72
CA ASN A 394 -23.00 -4.38 16.87
C ASN A 394 -23.53 -5.66 17.54
N ASP A 395 -24.80 -5.64 17.93
CA ASP A 395 -25.50 -6.80 18.51
C ASP A 395 -26.19 -7.72 17.46
N ALA A 396 -26.09 -7.39 16.16
CA ALA A 396 -26.80 -8.08 15.08
C ALA A 396 -25.98 -9.17 14.37
N ILE A 397 -24.72 -9.37 14.77
CA ILE A 397 -23.84 -10.39 14.19
C ILE A 397 -24.28 -11.77 14.68
N ASP A 398 -24.74 -12.61 13.75
CA ASP A 398 -25.26 -13.97 14.01
C ASP A 398 -24.23 -15.03 13.58
N TYR A 399 -23.09 -15.05 14.28
CA TYR A 399 -22.03 -16.04 14.11
C TYR A 399 -21.42 -16.39 15.46
N ASP A 400 -21.23 -17.68 15.74
CA ASP A 400 -20.65 -18.15 17.01
C ASP A 400 -19.13 -18.25 16.89
N PHE A 401 -18.42 -17.27 17.46
CA PHE A 401 -16.95 -17.24 17.51
C PHE A 401 -16.39 -17.98 18.72
N GLY A 402 -17.22 -18.59 19.57
CA GLY A 402 -16.81 -19.17 20.85
C GLY A 402 -16.40 -18.15 21.91
N VAL A 403 -16.42 -16.85 21.60
CA VAL A 403 -16.14 -15.72 22.49
C VAL A 403 -17.10 -14.55 22.22
N PRO A 404 -17.35 -13.66 23.21
CA PRO A 404 -18.19 -12.48 23.00
C PRO A 404 -17.62 -11.53 21.95
N LEU A 405 -18.48 -10.91 21.13
CA LEU A 405 -18.05 -9.95 20.09
C LEU A 405 -17.31 -8.74 20.69
N LYS A 406 -17.66 -8.29 21.89
CA LYS A 406 -16.96 -7.21 22.60
C LYS A 406 -15.49 -7.55 22.88
N LEU A 407 -15.19 -8.81 23.18
CA LEU A 407 -13.81 -9.28 23.38
C LEU A 407 -13.02 -9.18 22.07
N LEU A 408 -13.63 -9.58 20.95
CA LEU A 408 -13.05 -9.41 19.62
C LEU A 408 -12.81 -7.93 19.29
N GLY A 409 -13.74 -7.05 19.67
CA GLY A 409 -13.59 -5.60 19.54
C GLY A 409 -12.46 -5.01 20.39
N ASP A 410 -12.23 -5.54 21.59
CA ASP A 410 -11.10 -5.15 22.44
C ASP A 410 -9.75 -5.60 21.87
N LEU A 411 -9.68 -6.84 21.37
CA LEU A 411 -8.51 -7.35 20.66
C LEU A 411 -8.20 -6.48 19.43
N ALA A 412 -9.22 -6.19 18.61
CA ALA A 412 -9.11 -5.30 17.47
C ALA A 412 -8.64 -3.89 17.86
N SER A 413 -9.08 -3.37 19.00
CA SER A 413 -8.67 -2.04 19.48
C SER A 413 -7.17 -1.97 19.78
N LEU A 414 -6.60 -3.03 20.38
CA LEU A 414 -5.15 -3.12 20.64
C LEU A 414 -4.35 -3.25 19.34
N GLU A 415 -4.78 -4.13 18.43
CA GLU A 415 -4.09 -4.35 17.16
C GLU A 415 -4.14 -3.10 16.26
N HIS A 416 -5.29 -2.41 16.24
CA HIS A 416 -5.41 -1.12 15.57
C HIS A 416 -4.40 -0.11 16.12
N ALA A 417 -4.33 0.03 17.45
CA ALA A 417 -3.41 0.95 18.11
C ALA A 417 -1.94 0.60 17.84
N ARG A 418 -1.59 -0.70 17.75
CA ARG A 418 -0.26 -1.15 17.30
C ARG A 418 0.05 -0.66 15.89
N SER A 419 -0.88 -0.89 14.95
CA SER A 419 -0.75 -0.46 13.55
C SER A 419 -0.57 1.05 13.42
N GLU A 420 -1.36 1.83 14.15
CA GLU A 420 -1.25 3.29 14.17
C GLU A 420 0.09 3.76 14.77
N ALA A 421 0.49 3.24 15.93
CA ALA A 421 1.75 3.60 16.57
C ALA A 421 2.96 3.23 15.71
N TYR A 422 2.87 2.14 14.94
CA TYR A 422 3.92 1.68 14.03
C TYR A 422 4.22 2.69 12.91
N VAL A 423 3.20 3.33 12.33
CA VAL A 423 3.34 4.27 11.19
C VAL A 423 3.34 5.76 11.57
N ALA A 424 2.92 6.09 12.79
CA ALA A 424 2.80 7.48 13.26
C ALA A 424 4.07 8.31 13.04
N GLU A 425 3.95 9.62 12.89
CA GLU A 425 5.12 10.51 12.87
C GLU A 425 5.77 10.62 14.26
N ASP A 426 7.08 10.84 14.29
CA ASP A 426 7.76 11.17 15.54
C ASP A 426 7.47 12.64 15.89
N SER A 427 7.11 12.90 17.14
CA SER A 427 6.82 14.27 17.59
C SER A 427 8.08 15.15 17.50
N ALA A 428 7.96 16.30 16.83
CA ALA A 428 9.07 17.23 16.62
C ALA A 428 9.62 17.87 17.91
N SER A 429 8.81 17.94 18.98
CA SER A 429 9.15 18.58 20.27
C SER A 429 9.03 17.63 21.46
N THR A 430 9.61 16.44 21.39
CA THR A 430 9.68 15.54 22.55
C THR A 430 10.47 16.18 23.70
N LEU A 431 9.94 16.07 24.91
CA LEU A 431 10.62 16.48 26.12
C LEU A 431 11.59 15.39 26.56
N SER A 432 12.68 15.79 27.20
CA SER A 432 13.60 14.87 27.86
C SER A 432 13.70 15.19 29.36
N PRO A 433 14.09 14.22 30.20
CA PRO A 433 14.33 14.47 31.63
C PRO A 433 15.32 15.62 31.87
N LYS A 434 16.30 15.79 30.96
CA LYS A 434 17.26 16.89 31.02
C LYS A 434 16.57 18.24 30.85
N VAL A 435 15.74 18.39 29.82
CA VAL A 435 15.00 19.64 29.56
C VAL A 435 14.08 19.97 30.74
N LEU A 436 13.36 18.97 31.26
CA LEU A 436 12.46 19.14 32.39
C LEU A 436 13.20 19.51 33.69
N SER A 437 14.43 19.03 33.89
CA SER A 437 15.24 19.40 35.06
C SER A 437 15.65 20.88 35.08
N GLU A 438 15.59 21.55 33.91
CA GLU A 438 15.89 22.97 33.74
C GLU A 438 14.63 23.85 33.80
N PHE A 439 13.44 23.26 33.96
CA PHE A 439 12.18 24.01 34.05
C PHE A 439 12.14 24.86 35.33
N THR A 440 11.80 26.14 35.15
CA THR A 440 11.46 27.03 36.27
C THR A 440 10.06 26.71 36.81
N PRO A 441 9.71 27.11 38.04
CA PRO A 441 8.35 26.94 38.56
C PRO A 441 7.26 27.52 37.65
N ALA A 442 7.53 28.67 37.02
CA ALA A 442 6.61 29.27 36.06
C ALA A 442 6.40 28.40 34.80
N LEU A 443 7.46 27.76 34.29
CA LEU A 443 7.35 26.84 33.16
C LEU A 443 6.53 25.60 33.51
N TRP A 444 6.74 25.02 34.71
CA TRP A 444 5.92 23.90 35.19
C TRP A 444 4.44 24.25 35.29
N GLU A 445 4.12 25.49 35.64
CA GLU A 445 2.74 25.97 35.79
C GLU A 445 2.05 26.21 34.44
N THR A 446 2.76 26.79 33.46
CA THR A 446 2.14 27.22 32.19
C THR A 446 2.29 26.23 31.04
N THR A 447 3.24 25.30 31.10
CA THR A 447 3.50 24.35 30.02
C THR A 447 2.32 23.38 29.87
N LYS A 448 1.87 23.20 28.63
CA LYS A 448 0.91 22.14 28.28
C LYS A 448 1.69 20.93 27.83
N PHE A 449 1.47 19.82 28.50
CA PHE A 449 2.06 18.54 28.15
C PHE A 449 1.09 17.79 27.24
N HIS A 450 1.65 17.20 26.20
CA HIS A 450 0.94 16.46 25.18
C HIS A 450 1.51 15.05 25.09
N THR A 451 0.64 14.05 24.98
CA THR A 451 1.06 12.70 24.58
C THR A 451 1.53 12.75 23.12
N THR A 452 2.62 12.07 22.81
CA THR A 452 3.21 12.09 21.46
C THR A 452 2.37 11.31 20.45
N GLN A 453 2.53 11.63 19.16
CA GLN A 453 1.70 11.06 18.10
C GLN A 453 1.94 9.55 17.87
N ASN A 454 3.06 9.02 18.35
CA ASN A 454 3.43 7.60 18.30
C ASN A 454 2.94 6.80 19.51
N ALA A 455 2.04 7.34 20.31
CA ALA A 455 1.44 6.68 21.47
C ALA A 455 -0.10 6.68 21.39
N ARG A 456 -0.72 5.62 21.89
CA ARG A 456 -2.16 5.38 21.93
C ARG A 456 -2.55 4.86 23.30
N LEU A 457 -3.56 5.47 23.90
CA LEU A 457 -4.25 4.94 25.07
C LEU A 457 -5.43 4.09 24.59
N VAL A 458 -5.48 2.84 25.04
CA VAL A 458 -6.57 1.91 24.73
C VAL A 458 -7.18 1.43 26.03
N THR A 459 -8.51 1.48 26.11
CA THR A 459 -9.28 0.92 27.24
C THR A 459 -10.13 -0.23 26.72
N CYS A 460 -10.07 -1.33 27.43
CA CYS A 460 -10.76 -2.58 27.11
C CYS A 460 -11.59 -3.04 28.30
N ASP A 461 -12.75 -3.62 28.02
CA ASP A 461 -13.58 -4.32 29.01
C ASP A 461 -12.97 -5.68 29.41
N PHE A 462 -12.08 -6.22 28.57
CA PHE A 462 -11.37 -7.48 28.79
C PHE A 462 -9.85 -7.29 28.94
N ALA A 463 -9.22 -8.17 29.72
CA ALA A 463 -7.77 -8.23 29.89
C ALA A 463 -7.08 -8.92 28.68
N VAL A 464 -7.17 -8.31 27.49
CA VAL A 464 -6.76 -8.89 26.19
C VAL A 464 -5.26 -8.89 25.90
N LEU A 465 -4.44 -8.08 26.57
CA LEU A 465 -3.00 -7.99 26.23
C LEU A 465 -2.23 -9.32 26.37
N PRO A 466 -2.40 -10.12 27.44
CA PRO A 466 -1.76 -11.44 27.53
C PRO A 466 -2.14 -12.35 26.37
N THR A 467 -3.41 -12.39 26.00
CA THR A 467 -3.92 -13.18 24.86
C THR A 467 -3.31 -12.71 23.55
N LEU A 468 -3.16 -11.41 23.34
CA LEU A 468 -2.52 -10.86 22.14
C LEU A 468 -1.03 -11.28 22.05
N LEU A 469 -0.28 -11.23 23.15
CA LEU A 469 1.12 -11.67 23.19
C LEU A 469 1.30 -13.19 23.03
N GLU A 470 0.29 -13.97 23.42
CA GLU A 470 0.17 -15.40 23.19
C GLU A 470 -0.11 -15.73 21.71
N LEU A 471 -1.02 -14.97 21.09
CA LEU A 471 -1.33 -15.06 19.66
C LEU A 471 -0.10 -14.74 18.78
N ASP A 472 0.70 -13.75 19.17
CA ASP A 472 1.97 -13.42 18.50
C ASP A 472 2.94 -14.62 18.45
N LYS A 473 2.83 -15.55 19.41
CA LYS A 473 3.62 -16.79 19.50
C LYS A 473 2.89 -18.02 18.98
N LYS A 474 1.62 -17.88 18.56
CA LYS A 474 0.71 -18.97 18.17
C LYS A 474 0.46 -19.96 19.31
N GLU A 475 0.42 -19.48 20.54
CA GLU A 475 0.24 -20.29 21.76
C GLU A 475 -0.89 -19.71 22.62
N VAL A 476 -2.17 -20.00 22.31
CA VAL A 476 -3.31 -19.49 23.11
C VAL A 476 -3.66 -20.48 24.21
N SER A 477 -3.66 -20.01 25.46
CA SER A 477 -3.86 -20.87 26.63
C SER A 477 -5.27 -20.81 27.23
N ALA A 478 -5.90 -19.63 27.25
CA ALA A 478 -7.24 -19.39 27.80
C ALA A 478 -7.87 -18.09 27.25
N PRO A 479 -9.21 -17.96 27.25
CA PRO A 479 -9.86 -16.70 26.94
C PRO A 479 -9.58 -15.63 28.03
N PRO A 480 -9.45 -14.35 27.66
CA PRO A 480 -9.17 -13.28 28.60
C PRO A 480 -10.35 -13.05 29.57
N GLU A 481 -10.02 -12.61 30.79
CA GLU A 481 -11.00 -12.27 31.82
C GLU A 481 -11.67 -10.92 31.52
N GLU A 482 -12.96 -10.79 31.87
CA GLU A 482 -13.74 -9.54 31.79
C GLU A 482 -13.35 -8.60 32.94
N ILE A 483 -12.24 -7.89 32.74
CA ILE A 483 -11.68 -6.91 33.68
C ILE A 483 -11.33 -5.65 32.90
N LEU A 484 -11.90 -4.52 33.32
CA LEU A 484 -11.58 -3.20 32.78
C LEU A 484 -10.07 -2.97 32.87
N SER A 485 -9.43 -2.83 31.71
CA SER A 485 -7.98 -2.78 31.57
C SER A 485 -7.57 -1.62 30.69
N HIS A 486 -6.51 -0.92 31.09
CA HIS A 486 -5.96 0.22 30.37
C HIS A 486 -4.58 -0.11 29.83
N TYR A 487 -4.31 0.25 28.58
CA TYR A 487 -3.05 -0.03 27.91
C TYR A 487 -2.49 1.22 27.24
N LEU A 488 -1.18 1.41 27.38
CA LEU A 488 -0.41 2.32 26.54
C LEU A 488 0.27 1.49 25.44
N ILE A 489 -0.06 1.80 24.19
CA ILE A 489 0.61 1.25 23.01
C ILE A 489 1.45 2.36 22.40
N TYR A 490 2.76 2.18 22.31
CA TYR A 490 3.64 3.24 21.84
C TYR A 490 4.82 2.69 21.05
N ARG A 491 5.44 3.54 20.22
CA ARG A 491 6.64 3.16 19.47
C ARG A 491 7.90 3.70 20.11
N HIS A 492 8.82 2.82 20.48
CA HIS A 492 10.15 3.14 20.97
C HIS A 492 11.21 2.42 20.11
N ASN A 493 12.26 3.13 19.68
CA ASN A 493 13.30 2.60 18.78
C ASN A 493 12.75 1.87 17.53
N TYR A 494 11.67 2.39 16.94
CA TYR A 494 11.00 1.81 15.77
C TYR A 494 10.38 0.41 16.00
N ALA A 495 10.13 0.02 17.24
CA ALA A 495 9.32 -1.13 17.62
C ALA A 495 8.12 -0.66 18.46
N THR A 496 6.98 -1.33 18.32
CA THR A 496 5.82 -1.09 19.18
C THR A 496 6.01 -1.82 20.50
N GLU A 497 5.65 -1.16 21.59
CA GLU A 497 5.66 -1.68 22.95
C GLU A 497 4.29 -1.44 23.60
N GLU A 498 3.89 -2.38 24.46
CA GLU A 498 2.63 -2.36 25.17
C GLU A 498 2.86 -2.38 26.68
N VAL A 499 2.17 -1.50 27.40
CA VAL A 499 2.28 -1.38 28.85
C VAL A 499 0.88 -1.37 29.45
N VAL A 500 0.66 -2.20 30.48
CA VAL A 500 -0.55 -2.15 31.30
C VAL A 500 -0.46 -0.93 32.22
N LEU A 501 -1.52 -0.15 32.25
CA LEU A 501 -1.63 1.07 33.05
C LEU A 501 -2.57 0.85 34.23
N ASP A 502 -2.29 1.54 35.34
CA ASP A 502 -3.29 1.75 36.37
C ASP A 502 -4.28 2.88 36.01
N ASP A 503 -5.40 2.95 36.72
CA ASP A 503 -6.46 3.96 36.50
C ASP A 503 -5.96 5.40 36.56
N ARG A 504 -4.94 5.68 37.38
CA ARG A 504 -4.37 7.04 37.52
C ARG A 504 -3.51 7.37 36.32
N GLU A 505 -2.69 6.43 35.86
CA GLU A 505 -1.88 6.59 34.65
C GLU A 505 -2.76 6.79 33.41
N ALA A 506 -3.83 6.00 33.26
CA ALA A 506 -4.78 6.14 32.15
C ALA A 506 -5.41 7.55 32.12
N LYS A 507 -5.91 8.05 33.27
CA LYS A 507 -6.45 9.40 33.40
C LYS A 507 -5.44 10.51 33.08
N LEU A 508 -4.16 10.31 33.45
CA LEU A 508 -3.11 11.28 33.09
C LEU A 508 -2.86 11.32 31.58
N LEU A 509 -2.76 10.17 30.93
CA LEU A 509 -2.53 10.11 29.49
C LEU A 509 -3.73 10.66 28.70
N GLU A 510 -4.96 10.45 29.18
CA GLU A 510 -6.16 11.07 28.62
C GLU A 510 -6.13 12.61 28.76
N ALA A 511 -5.72 13.11 29.93
CA ALA A 511 -5.55 14.55 30.14
C ALA A 511 -4.46 15.12 29.21
N PHE A 512 -3.33 14.43 29.04
CA PHE A 512 -2.25 14.86 28.14
C PHE A 512 -2.62 14.74 26.66
N ALA A 513 -3.46 13.78 26.26
CA ALA A 513 -3.98 13.72 24.89
C ALA A 513 -4.74 15.01 24.51
N SER A 514 -5.38 15.66 25.49
CA SER A 514 -6.09 16.94 25.32
C SER A 514 -5.23 18.19 25.56
N GLY A 515 -3.95 18.03 25.94
CA GLY A 515 -3.04 19.14 26.27
C GLY A 515 -3.28 19.72 27.67
N ALA A 516 -2.79 19.04 28.70
CA ALA A 516 -2.97 19.41 30.11
C ALA A 516 -1.74 20.11 30.70
N THR A 517 -1.97 21.07 31.60
CA THR A 517 -0.90 21.60 32.46
C THR A 517 -0.65 20.65 33.63
N LEU A 518 0.42 20.88 34.39
CA LEU A 518 0.68 20.10 35.61
C LEU A 518 -0.52 20.10 36.56
N MET A 519 -1.21 21.24 36.71
CA MET A 519 -2.35 21.39 37.63
C MET A 519 -3.61 20.70 37.13
N SER A 520 -3.97 20.85 35.86
CA SER A 520 -5.14 20.14 35.33
C SER A 520 -4.90 18.62 35.28
N ALA A 521 -3.65 18.18 35.09
CA ALA A 521 -3.28 16.78 35.20
C ALA A 521 -3.40 16.26 36.64
N CYS A 522 -3.01 17.07 37.64
CA CYS A 522 -3.26 16.75 39.05
C CYS A 522 -4.76 16.64 39.36
N ASP A 523 -5.60 17.54 38.81
CA ASP A 523 -7.05 17.46 38.98
C ASP A 523 -7.63 16.16 38.40
N ALA A 524 -7.11 15.67 37.28
CA ALA A 524 -7.59 14.44 36.63
C ALA A 524 -7.37 13.17 37.48
N VAL A 525 -6.32 13.13 38.30
CA VAL A 525 -6.02 11.98 39.18
C VAL A 525 -6.35 12.20 40.64
N ASN A 526 -6.95 13.34 40.99
CA ASN A 526 -7.26 13.65 42.37
C ASN A 526 -8.57 12.98 42.81
N GLU A 527 -8.45 11.96 43.66
CA GLU A 527 -9.60 11.25 44.22
C GLU A 527 -10.43 12.09 45.21
N LYS A 528 -9.89 13.23 45.69
CA LYS A 528 -10.54 14.11 46.69
C LYS A 528 -11.29 15.31 46.10
N GLY A 529 -11.31 15.45 44.78
CA GLY A 529 -11.99 16.55 44.06
C GLY A 529 -11.10 17.77 43.75
N ILE A 530 -11.58 18.63 42.83
CA ILE A 530 -10.82 19.75 42.24
C ILE A 530 -10.34 20.75 43.31
N GLY A 531 -9.06 21.14 43.27
CA GLY A 531 -8.51 22.24 44.06
C GLY A 531 -7.93 21.92 45.43
N TYR A 532 -7.87 20.63 45.84
CA TYR A 532 -7.12 20.17 47.02
C TYR A 532 -5.89 19.35 46.60
N TYR A 533 -4.74 20.00 46.45
CA TYR A 533 -3.49 19.33 46.07
C TYR A 533 -2.67 18.98 47.30
N ASP A 534 -2.48 17.70 47.60
CA ASP A 534 -1.38 17.29 48.47
C ASP A 534 -0.07 17.26 47.67
N ASN A 535 1.05 17.52 48.34
CA ASN A 535 2.38 17.50 47.71
C ASN A 535 2.69 16.13 47.09
N GLU A 536 2.02 15.07 47.53
CA GLU A 536 2.14 13.72 47.02
C GLU A 536 1.57 13.60 45.60
N THR A 537 0.38 14.13 45.34
CA THR A 537 -0.23 14.13 43.99
C THR A 537 0.62 14.91 42.99
N ILE A 538 1.10 16.10 43.36
CA ILE A 538 1.98 16.90 42.49
C ILE A 538 3.28 16.14 42.19
N SER A 539 3.90 15.56 43.22
CA SER A 539 5.14 14.78 43.06
C SER A 539 4.93 13.55 42.19
N TYR A 540 3.78 12.87 42.32
CA TYR A 540 3.40 11.75 41.48
C TYR A 540 3.28 12.15 40.01
N VAL A 541 2.50 13.19 39.70
CA VAL A 541 2.31 13.66 38.32
C VAL A 541 3.63 14.14 37.71
N ALA A 542 4.41 14.93 38.45
CA ALA A 542 5.73 15.38 37.98
C ALA A 542 6.68 14.18 37.72
N SER A 543 6.66 13.16 38.58
CA SER A 543 7.43 11.94 38.37
C SER A 543 7.00 11.18 37.12
N LYS A 544 5.70 11.11 36.81
CA LYS A 544 5.19 10.47 35.58
C LYS A 544 5.58 11.26 34.34
N ILE A 545 5.48 12.58 34.36
CA ILE A 545 5.97 13.45 33.27
C ILE A 545 7.46 13.21 33.01
N MET A 546 8.29 13.16 34.07
CA MET A 546 9.72 12.86 33.95
C MET A 546 9.99 11.48 33.36
N HIS A 547 9.26 10.45 33.81
CA HIS A 547 9.41 9.08 33.33
C HIS A 547 9.05 8.97 31.85
N TRP A 548 7.87 9.45 31.47
CA TRP A 548 7.38 9.39 30.09
C TRP A 548 8.18 10.28 29.13
N ALA A 549 8.69 11.43 29.59
CA ALA A 549 9.68 12.19 28.82
C ALA A 549 10.97 11.39 28.57
N GLY A 550 11.41 10.57 29.53
CA GLY A 550 12.54 9.66 29.34
C GLY A 550 12.32 8.61 28.25
N GLN A 551 11.06 8.24 28.00
CA GLN A 551 10.64 7.32 26.96
C GLN A 551 10.29 8.02 25.64
N GLY A 552 10.30 9.36 25.61
CA GLY A 552 9.89 10.15 24.45
C GLY A 552 8.37 10.16 24.20
N LEU A 553 7.57 9.96 25.25
CA LEU A 553 6.11 9.85 25.20
C LEU A 553 5.37 11.19 25.42
N ILE A 554 6.10 12.21 25.87
CA ILE A 554 5.54 13.52 26.19
C ILE A 554 6.24 14.60 25.36
N SER A 555 5.46 15.50 24.78
CA SER A 555 5.89 16.73 24.13
C SER A 555 5.30 17.96 24.81
N ALA A 556 5.84 19.13 24.49
CA ALA A 556 5.34 20.44 24.93
C ALA A 556 5.26 21.45 23.78
#